data_AF-A0A6B1CT59-F1
#
_entry.id   AF-A0A6B1CT59-F1
#
_cell.length_a   1.000
_cell.length_b   1.000
_cell.length_c   1.000
_cell.angle_alpha   90.00
_cell.angle_beta   90.00
_cell.angle_gamma   90.00
#
_symmetry.space_group_name_H-M   'P 1'
#
loop_
_entity.id
_entity.type
_entity.pdbx_description
1 polymer ?
#
loop_
_entity_poly.entity_id
_entity_poly.type
_entity_poly.pdbx_seq_one_letter_code
_entity_poly.pdbx_strand_id
1 'polypeptide(L)' 'MNRGFSREQIERVARMYKCNQDASRALGITIRSFSRLCRKYDIESPFARRQRQRVQVAKSTNL' A
#
# COMPACT_ATOMS: atom_id res chain seq x y z
N MET A 1 -5.52 -4.52 21.21
CA MET A 1 -4.22 -3.88 20.86
C MET A 1 -4.45 -2.73 19.88
N ASN A 2 -4.61 -1.50 20.38
CA ASN A 2 -4.60 -0.29 19.55
C ASN A 2 -3.15 0.15 19.37
N ARG A 3 -2.40 -0.50 18.46
CA ARG A 3 -1.15 0.07 17.98
C ARG A 3 -1.55 1.17 17.00
N GLY A 4 -1.71 2.39 17.51
CA GLY A 4 -1.94 3.56 16.68
C GLY A 4 -0.72 3.77 15.79
N PHE A 5 -0.78 3.28 14.55
CA PHE A 5 0.29 3.50 13.58
C PHE A 5 0.25 4.95 13.10
N SER A 6 1.39 5.62 13.13
CA SER A 6 1.50 6.99 12.60
C SER A 6 1.42 6.97 11.07
N ARG A 7 1.12 8.13 10.48
CA ARG A 7 1.13 8.32 9.03
C ARG A 7 2.48 7.93 8.43
N GLU A 8 3.57 8.39 9.05
CA GLU A 8 4.95 8.19 8.59
C GLU A 8 5.34 6.71 8.63
N GLN A 9 4.90 5.97 9.65
CA GLN A 9 5.12 4.52 9.73
C GLN A 9 4.43 3.79 8.58
N ILE A 10 3.17 4.11 8.30
CA ILE A 10 2.42 3.52 7.18
C ILE A 10 3.05 3.88 5.85
N GLU A 11 3.50 5.12 5.70
CA GLU A 11 4.10 5.62 4.46
C GLU A 11 5.44 4.93 4.17
N ARG A 12 6.29 4.79 5.18
CA ARG A 12 7.57 4.07 5.07
C ARG A 12 7.35 2.63 4.63
N VAL A 13 6.42 1.91 5.27
CA VAL A 13 6.12 0.52 4.94
C VAL A 13 5.51 0.39 3.54
N ALA A 14 4.59 1.28 3.15
CA ALA A 14 3.98 1.28 1.82
C ALA A 14 5.00 1.55 0.70
N ARG A 15 6.06 2.32 0.98
CA ARG A 15 7.18 2.53 0.05
C ARG A 15 8.13 1.33 -0.02
N MET A 16 8.48 0.77 1.13
CA MET A 16 9.50 -0.28 1.24
C MET A 16 9.08 -1.60 0.57
N TYR A 17 7.81 -1.97 0.71
CA TYR A 17 7.33 -3.28 0.24
C TYR A 17 6.64 -3.21 -1.12
N LYS A 18 6.80 -4.30 -1.90
CA LYS A 18 6.19 -4.44 -3.23
C LYS A 18 4.71 -4.83 -3.18
N CYS A 19 4.24 -5.40 -2.07
CA CYS A 19 2.86 -5.87 -1.93
C CYS A 19 2.26 -5.57 -0.54
N ASN A 20 0.92 -5.50 -0.48
CA ASN A 20 0.21 -5.24 0.78
C ASN A 20 0.37 -6.39 1.79
N GLN A 21 0.64 -7.62 1.32
CA GLN A 21 0.84 -8.78 2.19
C GLN A 21 2.12 -8.63 3.02
N ASP A 22 3.26 -8.36 2.39
CA ASP A 22 4.53 -8.15 3.08
C ASP A 22 4.48 -6.92 4.01
N ALA A 23 3.88 -5.83 3.52
CA ALA A 23 3.65 -4.63 4.30
C ALA A 23 2.82 -4.88 5.57
N SER A 24 1.73 -5.64 5.45
CA SER A 24 0.88 -5.99 6.58
C SER A 24 1.58 -6.93 7.57
N ARG A 25 2.40 -7.86 7.07
CA ARG A 25 3.20 -8.78 7.89
C ARG A 25 4.25 -8.01 8.70
N ALA A 26 4.94 -7.05 8.09
CA ALA A 26 5.94 -6.22 8.77
C ALA A 26 5.35 -5.40 9.94
N LEU A 27 4.09 -4.97 9.81
CA LEU A 27 3.38 -4.23 10.85
C LEU A 27 2.65 -5.15 11.86
N GLY A 28 2.60 -6.46 11.59
CA GLY A 28 1.85 -7.41 12.40
C GLY A 28 0.34 -7.17 12.38
N ILE A 29 -0.20 -6.71 11.24
CA ILE A 29 -1.64 -6.44 11.05
C ILE A 29 -2.20 -7.21 9.87
N THR A 30 -3.53 -7.24 9.76
CA THR A 30 -4.19 -7.81 8.58
C THR A 30 -3.99 -6.91 7.34
N ILE A 31 -4.03 -7.51 6.15
CA ILE A 31 -4.02 -6.80 4.87
C ILE A 31 -5.15 -5.76 4.79
N ARG A 32 -6.33 -6.10 5.32
CA ARG A 32 -7.49 -5.20 5.36
C ARG A 32 -7.21 -3.99 6.26
N SER A 33 -6.63 -4.20 7.44
CA SER A 33 -6.24 -3.11 8.34
C SER A 33 -5.20 -2.20 7.69
N PHE A 34 -4.18 -2.77 7.06
CA PHE A 34 -3.18 -2.01 6.32
C PHE A 34 -3.81 -1.16 5.21
N SER A 35 -4.69 -1.75 4.41
CA SER A 35 -5.37 -1.05 3.32
C SER A 35 -6.28 0.09 3.84
N ARG A 36 -6.92 -0.09 5.00
CA ARG A 36 -7.70 0.97 5.66
C ARG A 36 -6.80 2.11 6.16
N LEU A 37 -5.63 1.80 6.70
CA LEU A 37 -4.67 2.81 7.16
C LEU A 37 -4.09 3.60 5.99
N CYS A 38 -3.76 2.95 4.87
CA CYS A 38 -3.37 3.64 3.64
C CYS A 38 -4.44 4.65 3.20
N ARG A 39 -5.71 4.24 3.16
CA ARG A 39 -6.82 5.16 2.80
C ARG A 39 -7.00 6.28 3.81
N LYS A 40 -6.94 5.98 5.12
CA LYS A 40 -7.10 6.96 6.19
C LYS A 40 -6.06 8.09 6.10
N TYR A 41 -4.83 7.75 5.71
CA TYR A 41 -3.72 8.69 5.64
C TYR A 41 -3.43 9.22 4.23
N ASP A 42 -4.30 8.89 3.26
CA ASP A 42 -4.12 9.21 1.84
C ASP A 42 -2.75 8.77 1.28
N ILE A 43 -2.35 7.54 1.61
CA ILE A 43 -1.11 6.93 1.16
C ILE A 43 -1.43 5.90 0.08
N GLU A 44 -0.74 5.99 -1.07
CA GLU A 44 -0.85 4.98 -2.10
C GLU A 44 -0.31 3.62 -1.61
N SER A 45 -1.19 2.61 -1.55
CA SER A 45 -0.77 1.25 -1.20
C SER A 45 0.05 0.58 -2.32
N PRO A 46 0.96 -0.36 -2.00
CA PRO A 46 1.67 -1.16 -3.00
C PRO A 46 0.77 -1.84 -4.03
N PHE A 47 -0.42 -2.29 -3.61
CA PHE A 47 -1.42 -2.84 -4.53
C PHE A 47 -1.93 -1.78 -5.52
N ALA A 48 -2.34 -0.62 -5.03
CA ALA A 48 -2.82 0.49 -5.87
C ALA A 48 -1.75 0.97 -6.86
N ARG A 49 -0.49 1.08 -6.40
CA ARG A 49 0.66 1.42 -7.24
C ARG A 49 0.85 0.44 -8.38
N ARG A 50 0.81 -0.87 -8.10
CA ARG A 50 0.90 -1.91 -9.15
C ARG A 50 -0.27 -1.86 -10.11
N GLN A 51 -1.49 -1.64 -9.62
CA GLN A 51 -2.65 -1.52 -10.49
C GLN A 51 -2.51 -0.31 -11.43
N ARG A 52 -2.09 0.85 -10.91
CA ARG A 52 -1.82 2.04 -11.73
C ARG A 52 -0.73 1.77 -12.77
N GLN A 53 0.37 1.11 -12.40
CA GLN A 53 1.43 0.73 -13.34
C GLN A 53 0.92 -0.19 -14.45
N ARG A 54 0.07 -1.18 -14.13
CA ARG A 54 -0.53 -2.07 -15.14
C ARG A 54 -1.44 -1.33 -16.11
N VAL A 55 -2.26 -0.42 -15.61
CA VAL A 55 -3.13 0.42 -16.46
C VAL A 55 -2.30 1.35 -17.35
N GLN A 56 -1.20 1.92 -16.84
CA GLN A 56 -0.32 2.77 -17.62
C GLN A 56 0.38 2.00 -18.74
N VAL A 57 0.93 0.82 -18.43
CA VAL A 57 1.55 -0.05 -19.46
C VAL A 57 0.55 -0.40 -20.55
N ALA A 58 -0.68 -0.81 -20.18
CA ALA A 58 -1.72 -1.12 -21.15
C ALA A 58 -2.11 0.05 -22.05
N LYS A 59 -2.10 1.28 -21.51
CA LYS A 59 -2.34 2.51 -22.31
C LYS A 59 -1.19 2.80 -23.27
N SER A 60 0.06 2.58 -22.87
CA SER A 60 1.24 2.84 -23.70
C SER A 60 1.45 1.82 -24.82
N THR A 61 1.00 0.58 -24.67
CA THR A 61 1.06 -0.44 -25.74
C THR A 61 -0.05 -0.33 -26.80
N ASN A 62 -1.01 0.57 -26.64
CA ASN A 62 -2.09 0.82 -27.60
C ASN A 62 -1.85 2.10 -28.45
N LEU A 63 -0.59 2.53 -28.58
CA LEU A 63 -0.15 3.66 -29.42
C LEU A 63 0.86 3.19 -30.46
#